data_AF-A0A538IFB0-F1
#
_entry.id   AF-A0A538IFB0-F1
#
_cell.length_a   1.000
_cell.length_b   1.000
_cell.length_c   1.000
_cell.angle_alpha   90.00
_cell.angle_beta   90.00
_cell.angle_gamma   90.00
#
_symmetry.space_group_name_H-M   'P 1'
#
loop_
_entity.id
_entity.type
_entity.pdbx_description
1 polymer ?
#
loop_
_entity_poly.entity_id
_entity_poly.type
_entity_poly.pdbx_seq_one_letter_code
_entity_poly.pdbx_strand_id
1 'polypeptide(L)'
;MSTPDADELLRQAVATLAVREDCAWAGIFFVEEDRLVLGPEAGTPDPGRRTTVPVVWRDTRVAELAADGAVDPADLETVAAEIADLCLVGWDTGGESWES
;
A
#
# COMPACT_ATOMS: atom_id res chain seq x y z
N MET A 1 5.39 18.59 -17.33
CA MET A 1 5.56 17.56 -16.30
C MET A 1 4.36 16.65 -16.41
N SER A 2 4.55 15.37 -16.75
CA SER A 2 3.45 14.41 -16.70
C SER A 2 3.08 14.20 -15.23
N THR A 3 1.79 14.20 -14.92
CA THR A 3 1.29 13.85 -13.59
C THR A 3 1.74 12.42 -13.27
N PRO A 4 2.29 12.14 -12.07
CA PRO A 4 2.64 10.77 -11.71
C PRO A 4 1.40 9.88 -11.74
N ASP A 5 1.52 8.70 -12.35
CA ASP A 5 0.47 7.68 -12.36
C ASP A 5 0.26 7.12 -10.94
N ALA A 6 -0.94 6.58 -10.66
CA ALA A 6 -1.33 6.15 -9.32
C ALA A 6 -0.35 5.11 -8.70
N ASP A 7 0.18 4.22 -9.52
CA ASP A 7 1.22 3.25 -9.17
C ASP A 7 2.51 3.91 -8.60
N GLU A 8 2.98 4.98 -9.23
CA GLU A 8 4.16 5.74 -8.75
C GLU A 8 3.87 6.41 -7.40
N LEU A 9 2.68 6.98 -7.23
CA LEU A 9 2.27 7.58 -5.95
C LEU A 9 2.20 6.54 -4.83
N LEU A 10 1.72 5.33 -5.12
CA LEU A 10 1.69 4.22 -4.16
C LEU A 10 3.10 3.75 -3.78
N ARG A 11 4.02 3.65 -4.75
CA ARG A 11 5.44 3.36 -4.48
C ARG A 11 6.10 4.44 -3.63
N GLN A 12 5.79 5.70 -3.90
CA GLN A 12 6.29 6.82 -3.09
C GLN A 12 5.75 6.81 -1.66
N ALA A 13 4.48 6.42 -1.47
CA ALA A 13 3.88 6.31 -0.15
C ALA A 13 4.59 5.26 0.71
N VAL A 14 4.79 4.04 0.19
CA VAL A 14 5.51 2.98 0.94
C VAL A 14 6.98 3.32 1.15
N ALA A 15 7.64 3.95 0.18
CA ALA A 15 9.02 4.40 0.33
C ALA A 15 9.15 5.47 1.42
N THR A 16 8.22 6.41 1.47
CA THR A 16 8.16 7.45 2.52
C THR A 16 7.96 6.85 3.90
N LEU A 17 7.10 5.85 4.02
CA LEU A 17 6.93 5.13 5.28
C LEU A 17 8.19 4.37 5.69
N ALA A 18 8.82 3.65 4.76
CA ALA A 18 9.97 2.79 5.04
C ALA A 18 11.26 3.55 5.41
N VAL A 19 11.34 4.86 5.17
CA VAL A 19 12.48 5.69 5.60
C VAL A 19 12.29 6.34 6.97
N ARG A 20 11.13 6.16 7.60
CA ARG A 20 10.87 6.64 8.97
C ARG A 20 11.69 5.83 9.97
N GLU A 21 12.13 6.48 11.05
CA GLU A 21 12.93 5.83 12.10
C GLU A 21 12.19 4.69 12.83
N ASP A 22 10.86 4.79 12.90
CA ASP A 22 9.96 3.82 13.53
C ASP A 22 9.53 2.68 12.59
N CYS A 23 9.95 2.70 11.32
CA CYS A 23 9.49 1.77 10.29
C CYS A 23 10.67 1.06 9.63
N ALA A 24 10.73 -0.27 9.73
CA ALA A 24 11.72 -1.09 9.06
C ALA A 24 11.32 -1.45 7.63
N TRP A 25 10.01 -1.61 7.40
CA TRP A 25 9.43 -2.00 6.12
C TRP A 25 7.99 -1.51 6.04
N ALA A 26 7.53 -1.17 4.83
CA ALA A 26 6.13 -0.89 4.55
C ALA A 26 5.71 -1.52 3.23
N GLY A 27 4.45 -1.93 3.12
CA GLY A 27 3.90 -2.49 1.89
C GLY A 27 2.38 -2.44 1.85
N ILE A 28 1.85 -2.48 0.63
CA ILE A 28 0.41 -2.48 0.37
C ILE A 28 0.01 -3.84 -0.16
N PHE A 29 -0.97 -4.48 0.47
CA PHE A 29 -1.57 -5.73 0.03
C PHE A 29 -2.92 -5.49 -0.62
N PHE A 30 -3.07 -5.73 -1.91
CA PHE A 30 -4.33 -5.55 -2.63
C PHE A 30 -5.27 -6.74 -2.42
N VAL A 31 -6.56 -6.46 -2.35
CA VAL A 31 -7.59 -7.51 -2.32
C VAL A 31 -7.85 -7.98 -3.74
N GLU A 32 -7.44 -9.21 -4.06
CA GLU A 32 -7.68 -9.87 -5.34
C GLU A 32 -8.31 -11.24 -5.12
N GLU A 33 -9.52 -11.47 -5.65
CA GLU A 33 -10.23 -12.75 -5.54
C GLU A 33 -10.24 -13.33 -4.10
N ASP A 34 -10.59 -12.49 -3.10
CA ASP A 34 -10.60 -12.84 -1.66
C ASP A 34 -9.21 -13.11 -1.04
N ARG A 35 -8.13 -12.80 -1.77
CA ARG A 35 -6.75 -12.94 -1.30
C ARG A 35 -6.07 -11.58 -1.18
N LEU A 36 -5.04 -11.53 -0.35
CA LEU A 36 -4.14 -10.39 -0.25
C LEU A 36 -2.90 -10.63 -1.11
N VAL A 37 -2.73 -9.81 -2.13
CA VAL A 37 -1.57 -9.85 -3.03
C VAL A 37 -0.67 -8.67 -2.71
N LEU A 38 0.58 -8.96 -2.34
CA LEU A 38 1.56 -7.91 -2.05
C LEU A 38 1.88 -7.13 -3.31
N GLY A 39 1.72 -5.81 -3.21
CA GLY A 39 2.08 -4.89 -4.27
C GLY A 39 3.35 -4.10 -3.98
N PRO A 40 3.33 -2.76 -4.02
CA PRO A 40 4.51 -1.96 -3.75
C PRO A 40 4.92 -2.15 -2.29
N GLU A 41 6.22 -2.32 -2.10
CA GLU A 41 6.85 -2.44 -0.80
C GLU A 41 8.21 -1.74 -0.77
N ALA A 42 8.67 -1.38 0.41
CA ALA A 42 9.98 -0.79 0.64
C ALA A 42 10.52 -1.14 2.03
N GLY A 43 11.85 -1.20 2.16
CA GLY A 43 12.54 -1.47 3.43
C GLY A 43 12.97 -2.92 3.61
N THR A 44 13.27 -3.31 4.84
CA THR A 44 13.69 -4.67 5.23
C THR A 44 12.63 -5.30 6.13
N PRO A 45 11.95 -6.37 5.68
CA PRO A 45 10.82 -6.94 6.41
C PRO A 45 11.23 -7.49 7.78
N ASP A 46 10.43 -7.19 8.79
CA ASP A 46 10.49 -7.77 10.13
C ASP A 46 9.09 -8.21 10.56
N PRO A 47 8.60 -9.34 10.03
CA PRO A 47 7.19 -9.74 10.16
C PRO A 47 6.76 -9.99 11.61
N GLY A 48 7.69 -10.17 12.55
CA GLY A 48 7.41 -10.27 13.98
C GLY A 48 6.91 -8.97 14.61
N ARG A 49 7.01 -7.84 13.89
CA ARG A 49 6.60 -6.49 14.33
C ARG A 49 5.62 -5.84 13.35
N ARG A 50 4.88 -6.64 12.60
CA ARG A 50 3.93 -6.14 11.60
C ARG A 50 2.68 -5.56 12.25
N THR A 51 2.39 -4.32 11.89
CA THR A 51 1.09 -3.67 12.06
C THR A 51 0.40 -3.61 10.69
N THR A 52 -0.91 -3.83 10.65
CA THR A 52 -1.68 -3.81 9.40
C THR A 52 -3.01 -3.13 9.64
N VAL A 53 -3.40 -2.24 8.72
CA VAL A 53 -4.66 -1.51 8.73
C VAL A 53 -5.36 -1.65 7.38
N PRO A 54 -6.71 -1.71 7.35
CA PRO A 54 -7.44 -1.79 6.10
C PRO A 54 -7.39 -0.46 5.35
N VAL A 55 -7.22 -0.53 4.03
CA VAL A 55 -7.48 0.58 3.11
C VAL A 55 -8.93 0.44 2.64
N VAL A 56 -9.78 1.38 3.06
CA VAL A 56 -11.23 1.34 2.79
C VAL A 56 -11.60 2.46 1.83
N TRP A 57 -12.24 2.10 0.72
CA TRP A 57 -12.85 3.05 -0.22
C TRP A 57 -14.35 2.79 -0.27
N ARG A 58 -15.15 3.82 0.05
CA ARG A 58 -16.63 3.74 0.10
C ARG A 58 -17.15 2.48 0.81
N ASP A 59 -16.70 2.25 2.04
CA ASP A 59 -17.08 1.09 2.88
C ASP A 59 -16.58 -0.28 2.36
N THR A 60 -15.85 -0.30 1.25
CA THR A 60 -15.25 -1.52 0.69
C THR A 60 -13.77 -1.55 1.01
N ARG A 61 -13.30 -2.66 1.61
CA ARG A 61 -11.88 -2.90 1.78
C ARG A 61 -11.26 -3.26 0.43
N VAL A 62 -10.35 -2.43 -0.05
CA VAL A 62 -9.70 -2.58 -1.36
C VAL A 62 -8.23 -3.02 -1.25
N ALA A 63 -7.60 -2.71 -0.13
CA ALA A 63 -6.25 -3.14 0.18
C ALA A 63 -6.03 -3.20 1.71
N GLU A 64 -4.84 -3.59 2.14
CA GLU A 64 -4.30 -3.37 3.46
C GLU A 64 -2.96 -2.65 3.36
N LEU A 65 -2.75 -1.67 4.23
CA LEU A 65 -1.45 -1.04 4.41
C LEU A 65 -0.78 -1.69 5.62
N ALA A 66 0.44 -2.16 5.43
CA ALA A 66 1.24 -2.79 6.47
C ALA A 66 2.55 -2.05 6.68
N ALA A 67 3.00 -2.02 7.92
CA ALA A 67 4.32 -1.55 8.30
C ALA A 67 4.91 -2.45 9.38
N ASP A 68 6.20 -2.75 9.27
CA ASP A 68 6.95 -3.49 10.28
C ASP A 68 7.75 -2.50 11.13
N GLY A 69 7.67 -2.61 12.46
CA GLY A 69 8.42 -1.72 13.37
C GLY A 69 7.60 -1.27 14.57
N ALA A 70 7.79 -0.01 14.97
CA ALA A 70 7.08 0.63 16.07
C ALA A 70 6.11 1.72 15.54
N VAL A 71 5.60 1.55 14.32
CA VAL A 71 4.69 2.49 13.68
C VAL A 71 3.35 2.52 14.42
N ASP A 72 2.87 3.73 14.71
CA ASP A 72 1.57 3.93 15.33
C ASP A 72 0.43 3.57 14.33
N PRO A 73 -0.56 2.77 14.74
CA PRO A 73 -1.63 2.36 13.86
C PRO A 73 -2.51 3.53 13.38
N ALA A 74 -2.69 4.59 14.17
CA ALA A 74 -3.52 5.74 13.77
C ALA A 74 -2.84 6.60 12.70
N ASP A 75 -1.51 6.72 12.77
CA ASP A 75 -0.70 7.27 11.67
C ASP A 75 -0.87 6.43 10.40
N LEU A 76 -0.83 5.11 10.53
CA LEU A 76 -1.00 4.19 9.40
C LEU A 76 -2.40 4.27 8.80
N GLU A 77 -3.45 4.38 9.63
CA GLU A 77 -4.84 4.59 9.20
C GLU A 77 -5.00 5.90 8.42
N THR A 78 -4.29 6.96 8.84
CA THR A 78 -4.28 8.24 8.12
C THR A 78 -3.70 8.06 6.72
N VAL A 79 -2.55 7.41 6.61
CA VAL A 79 -1.94 7.15 5.28
C VAL A 79 -2.83 6.23 4.43
N ALA A 80 -3.44 5.21 5.04
CA ALA A 80 -4.35 4.31 4.36
C ALA A 80 -5.56 5.06 3.75
N ALA A 81 -6.10 6.06 4.44
CA ALA A 81 -7.18 6.89 3.91
C ALA A 81 -6.74 7.75 2.70
N GLU A 82 -5.53 8.32 2.75
CA GLU A 82 -5.00 9.18 1.69
C GLU A 82 -4.73 8.41 0.38
N ILE A 83 -4.33 7.14 0.48
CA ILE A 83 -4.03 6.30 -0.69
C ILE A 83 -5.23 5.52 -1.22
N ALA A 84 -6.40 5.58 -0.58
CA ALA A 84 -7.53 4.72 -0.88
C ALA A 84 -8.04 4.84 -2.33
N ASP A 85 -8.05 6.05 -2.90
CA ASP A 85 -8.45 6.28 -4.30
C ASP A 85 -7.38 5.76 -5.28
N LEU A 86 -6.10 5.90 -4.92
CA LEU A 86 -4.98 5.42 -5.73
C LEU A 86 -4.98 3.89 -5.84
N CYS A 87 -5.41 3.18 -4.79
CA CYS A 87 -5.48 1.73 -4.76
C CYS A 87 -6.51 1.13 -5.76
N LEU A 88 -7.46 1.92 -6.26
CA LEU A 88 -8.41 1.46 -7.28
C LEU A 88 -7.88 1.50 -8.70
N VAL A 89 -6.90 2.36 -8.95
CA VAL A 89 -6.43 2.71 -10.30
C VAL A 89 -5.01 2.21 -10.54
N GLY A 90 -4.19 2.18 -9.48
CA GLY A 90 -2.74 2.05 -9.58
C GLY A 90 -2.18 0.65 -9.54
N TRP A 91 -2.99 -0.39 -9.32
CA TRP A 91 -2.46 -1.76 -9.21
C TRP A 91 -2.93 -2.64 -10.36
N ASP A 92 -2.12 -2.66 -11.42
CA ASP A 92 -2.18 -3.64 -12.49
C ASP A 92 -1.26 -4.81 -12.11
N THR A 93 -1.80 -5.85 -11.46
CA THR A 93 -1.03 -7.07 -11.14
C THR A 93 -0.91 -8.06 -12.28
N GLY A 94 -1.50 -7.77 -13.45
CA GLY A 94 -1.71 -8.76 -14.48
C GLY A 94 -1.67 -8.14 -15.86
N GLY A 95 -0.47 -8.07 -16.43
CA GLY A 95 -0.29 -7.86 -17.85
C GLY A 95 -1.03 -8.93 -18.66
N GLU A 96 -2.26 -8.63 -19.05
CA GLU A 96 -2.79 -8.96 -20.36
C GLU A 96 -3.08 -7.61 -21.01
N SER A 97 -2.26 -7.23 -21.99
CA SER A 97 -2.64 -6.15 -22.91
C SER A 97 -4.05 -6.44 -23.39
N TRP A 98 -5.01 -5.59 -23.08
CA TRP A 98 -6.28 -5.61 -23.80
C TRP A 98 -5.94 -5.13 -25.20
N GLU A 99 -5.68 -6.09 -26.09
CA GLU A 99 -5.54 -5.88 -27.51
C GLU A 99 -6.70 -4.99 -27.97
N SER A 100 -6.36 -3.84 -28.56
CA SER A 100 -7.25 -3.20 -29.50
C SER A 100 -6.47 -2.53 -30.62
#